data_AF-A0A8T4IUJ2-F1
#
_entry.id   AF-A0A8T4IUJ2-F1
#
_cell.length_a   1.000
_cell.length_b   1.000
_cell.length_c   1.000
_cell.angle_alpha   90.00
_cell.angle_beta   90.00
_cell.angle_gamma   90.00
#
_symmetry.space_group_name_H-M   'P 1'
#
loop_
_entity.id
_entity.type
_entity.pdbx_description
1 polymer ?
#
loop_
_entity_poly.entity_id
_entity_poly.type
_entity_poly.pdbx_seq_one_letter_code
_entity_poly.pdbx_strand_id
1 'polypeptide(L)'
;MQQQPGSRVADSGGDVAERVRQVIAKAGCSQREFARRIVMDPSKLSRSLGGSRRFTAAELARIADAGSVDAGWLLGSGSGSTPDSGHGSGSGAGASPEHAPVPDASDAPGTPVPRVRRTAAPGGGRPLQIVRETVRLIAEHGFHAVRVSDIAEACETSTAAIHYHFPGRAELLEAAVRWCMDEDTARRAARIAEAGSAADEMRQLIELQTPHTAQQRRQWLV
;
A
#
# COMPACT_ATOMS: atom_id res chain seq x y z
N MET A 1 -18.76 19.19 -4.80
CA MET A 1 -18.15 18.35 -5.86
C MET A 1 -17.81 17.00 -5.27
N GLN A 2 -18.73 16.03 -5.35
CA GLN A 2 -18.51 14.67 -4.83
C GLN A 2 -17.82 13.83 -5.91
N GLN A 3 -16.53 13.52 -5.73
CA GLN A 3 -15.87 12.53 -6.58
C GLN A 3 -16.34 11.13 -6.17
N GLN A 4 -16.87 10.37 -7.13
CA GLN A 4 -17.38 9.02 -6.89
C GLN A 4 -16.24 8.05 -6.51
N PRO A 5 -16.47 7.11 -5.57
CA PRO A 5 -15.45 6.24 -4.96
C PRO A 5 -14.99 5.08 -5.87
N GLY A 6 -14.72 5.37 -7.14
CA GLY A 6 -14.34 4.37 -8.16
C GLY A 6 -13.93 4.98 -9.51
N SER A 7 -13.54 6.26 -9.53
CA SER A 7 -13.10 6.91 -10.76
C SER A 7 -11.88 6.17 -11.32
N ARG A 8 -12.10 5.44 -12.40
CA ARG A 8 -11.06 4.74 -13.14
C ARG A 8 -10.23 5.79 -13.85
N VAL A 9 -8.93 5.75 -13.64
CA VAL A 9 -8.01 6.69 -14.27
C VAL A 9 -8.04 6.48 -15.77
N ALA A 10 -8.05 7.59 -16.51
CA ALA A 10 -7.90 7.57 -17.95
C ALA A 10 -6.50 7.06 -18.34
N ASP A 11 -6.34 5.75 -18.49
CA ASP A 11 -5.20 5.12 -19.16
C ASP A 11 -5.20 5.50 -20.65
N SER A 12 -4.50 6.58 -21.00
CA SER A 12 -4.20 6.94 -22.38
C SER A 12 -3.20 5.92 -22.94
N GLY A 13 -3.70 4.83 -23.52
CA GLY A 13 -2.89 3.92 -24.36
C GLY A 13 -2.02 2.86 -23.66
N GLY A 14 -2.30 2.47 -22.40
CA GLY A 14 -1.56 1.39 -21.71
C GLY A 14 -0.30 1.85 -20.98
N ASP A 15 -0.04 3.15 -21.02
CA ASP A 15 1.15 3.80 -20.50
C ASP A 15 1.22 3.70 -18.96
N VAL A 16 0.06 3.68 -18.29
CA VAL A 16 -0.02 3.46 -16.83
C VAL A 16 0.34 2.02 -16.47
N ALA A 17 -0.19 1.03 -17.20
CA ALA A 17 0.08 -0.38 -16.93
C ALA A 17 1.55 -0.73 -17.15
N GLU A 18 2.20 -0.13 -18.16
CA GLU A 18 3.63 -0.24 -18.41
C GLU A 18 4.46 0.27 -17.23
N ARG A 19 4.18 1.50 -16.76
CA ARG A 19 4.86 2.08 -15.60
C ARG A 19 4.68 1.25 -14.33
N VAL A 20 3.48 0.70 -14.10
CA VAL A 20 3.24 -0.21 -12.98
C VAL A 20 4.07 -1.50 -13.12
N ARG A 21 4.19 -2.08 -14.32
CA ARG A 21 5.07 -3.25 -14.56
C ARG A 21 6.53 -2.94 -14.23
N GLN A 22 7.02 -1.75 -14.60
CA GLN A 22 8.37 -1.31 -14.25
C GLN A 22 8.58 -1.20 -12.73
N VAL A 23 7.59 -0.69 -11.98
CA VAL A 23 7.66 -0.62 -10.51
C VAL A 23 7.73 -2.02 -9.89
N ILE A 24 6.89 -2.95 -10.35
CA ILE A 24 6.88 -4.33 -9.84
C ILE A 24 8.22 -5.01 -10.12
N ALA A 25 8.76 -4.85 -11.33
CA ALA A 25 10.07 -5.42 -11.70
C ALA A 25 11.20 -4.87 -10.80
N LYS A 26 11.22 -3.55 -10.56
CA LYS A 26 12.22 -2.92 -9.67
C LYS A 26 12.09 -3.36 -8.21
N ALA A 27 10.88 -3.71 -7.76
CA ALA A 27 10.65 -4.19 -6.40
C ALA A 27 11.23 -5.60 -6.14
N GLY A 28 11.63 -6.34 -7.19
CA GLY A 28 12.31 -7.63 -7.05
C GLY A 28 11.47 -8.74 -6.42
N CYS A 29 10.14 -8.60 -6.41
CA CYS A 29 9.23 -9.58 -5.82
C CYS A 29 8.23 -10.11 -6.86
N SER A 30 7.64 -11.27 -6.58
CA SER A 30 6.59 -11.82 -7.45
C SER A 30 5.38 -10.88 -7.50
N GLN A 31 4.63 -10.89 -8.60
CA GLN A 31 3.41 -10.08 -8.71
C GLN A 31 2.41 -10.38 -7.58
N ARG A 32 2.32 -11.65 -7.14
CA ARG A 32 1.46 -12.06 -6.03
C ARG A 32 1.93 -11.45 -4.70
N GLU A 33 3.23 -11.43 -4.47
CA GLU A 33 3.82 -10.80 -3.28
C GLU A 33 3.64 -9.27 -3.31
N PHE A 34 3.84 -8.65 -4.47
CA PHE A 34 3.58 -7.23 -4.65
C PHE A 34 2.12 -6.88 -4.40
N ALA A 35 1.18 -7.68 -4.92
CA ALA A 35 -0.26 -7.53 -4.71
C ALA A 35 -0.61 -7.58 -3.21
N ARG A 36 -0.03 -8.52 -2.47
CA ARG A 36 -0.17 -8.60 -1.00
C ARG A 36 0.32 -7.33 -0.31
N ARG A 37 1.50 -6.83 -0.68
CA ARG A 37 2.09 -5.61 -0.11
C ARG A 37 1.22 -4.37 -0.30
N ILE A 38 0.56 -4.24 -1.45
CA ILE A 38 -0.37 -3.12 -1.72
C ILE A 38 -1.80 -3.41 -1.27
N VAL A 39 -2.08 -4.58 -0.69
CA VAL A 39 -3.41 -5.05 -0.27
C VAL A 39 -4.41 -5.03 -1.44
N MET A 40 -3.99 -5.59 -2.58
CA MET A 40 -4.78 -5.76 -3.79
C MET A 40 -4.89 -7.24 -4.13
N ASP A 41 -6.06 -7.64 -4.63
CA ASP A 41 -6.26 -9.00 -5.12
C ASP A 41 -5.33 -9.29 -6.33
N PRO A 42 -4.59 -10.41 -6.35
CA PRO A 42 -3.68 -10.74 -7.44
C PRO A 42 -4.35 -10.81 -8.82
N SER A 43 -5.59 -11.29 -8.90
CA SER A 43 -6.36 -11.35 -10.15
C SER A 43 -6.81 -9.97 -10.62
N LYS A 44 -7.14 -9.06 -9.70
CA LYS A 44 -7.41 -7.65 -10.02
C LYS A 44 -6.15 -6.97 -10.54
N LEU A 45 -4.98 -7.24 -9.94
CA LEU A 45 -3.70 -6.69 -10.39
C LEU A 45 -3.36 -7.22 -11.80
N SER A 46 -3.47 -8.53 -12.01
CA SER A 46 -3.23 -9.18 -13.31
C SER A 46 -4.13 -8.61 -14.42
N ARG A 47 -5.44 -8.53 -14.19
CA ARG A 47 -6.37 -7.91 -15.16
C ARG A 47 -6.08 -6.43 -15.42
N SER A 48 -5.57 -5.71 -14.41
CA SER A 48 -5.24 -4.31 -14.59
C SER A 48 -3.95 -4.11 -15.40
N LEU A 49 -2.98 -5.00 -15.22
CA LEU A 49 -1.77 -5.03 -16.05
C LEU A 49 -2.02 -5.51 -17.48
N GLY A 50 -2.98 -6.42 -17.67
CA GLY A 50 -3.43 -6.89 -18.98
C GLY A 50 -4.40 -5.95 -19.69
N GLY A 51 -4.71 -4.78 -19.11
CA GLY A 51 -5.57 -3.75 -19.73
C GLY A 51 -7.08 -4.04 -19.70
N SER A 52 -7.51 -5.24 -19.31
CA SER A 52 -8.94 -5.58 -19.19
C SER A 52 -9.63 -4.87 -18.02
N ARG A 53 -8.85 -4.27 -17.11
CA ARG A 53 -9.33 -3.43 -16.01
C ARG A 53 -8.44 -2.19 -15.92
N ARG A 54 -9.03 -1.03 -15.62
CA ARG A 54 -8.25 0.18 -15.33
C ARG A 54 -7.96 0.27 -13.84
N PHE A 55 -6.80 0.82 -13.49
CA PHE A 55 -6.47 1.15 -12.11
C PHE A 55 -7.34 2.33 -11.61
N THR A 56 -7.69 2.25 -10.34
CA THR A 56 -8.23 3.40 -9.60
C THR A 56 -7.08 4.27 -9.07
N ALA A 57 -7.36 5.55 -8.78
CA ALA A 57 -6.36 6.44 -8.19
C ALA A 57 -5.79 5.91 -6.86
N ALA A 58 -6.65 5.32 -6.02
CA ALA A 58 -6.24 4.71 -4.74
C ALA A 58 -5.35 3.46 -4.92
N GLU A 59 -5.56 2.66 -5.98
CA GLU A 59 -4.65 1.56 -6.32
C GLU A 59 -3.29 2.07 -6.76
N LEU A 60 -3.26 3.11 -7.61
CA LEU A 60 -2.00 3.72 -8.05
C LEU A 60 -1.25 4.38 -6.89
N ALA A 61 -1.96 5.02 -5.96
CA ALA A 61 -1.39 5.57 -4.72
C ALA A 61 -0.70 4.47 -3.88
N ARG A 62 -1.34 3.31 -3.70
CA ARG A 62 -0.75 2.19 -2.96
C ARG A 62 0.45 1.57 -3.69
N ILE A 63 0.39 1.48 -5.02
CA ILE A 63 1.50 1.02 -5.87
C ILE A 63 2.69 1.98 -5.78
N ALA A 64 2.43 3.29 -5.85
CA ALA A 64 3.44 4.33 -5.75
C ALA A 64 4.22 4.25 -4.42
N ASP A 65 3.49 4.17 -3.31
CA ASP A 65 4.08 4.02 -1.98
C ASP A 65 4.89 2.73 -1.82
N ALA A 66 4.36 1.59 -2.29
CA ALA A 66 5.07 0.32 -2.20
C ALA A 66 6.33 0.30 -3.08
N GLY A 67 6.27 0.96 -4.23
CA GLY A 67 7.38 1.12 -5.18
C GLY A 67 8.33 2.27 -4.86
N SER A 68 8.03 3.09 -3.86
CA SER A 68 8.74 4.35 -3.57
C SER A 68 8.87 5.27 -4.80
N VAL A 69 7.81 5.36 -5.61
CA VAL A 69 7.71 6.27 -6.76
C VAL A 69 6.63 7.31 -6.54
N ASP A 70 6.66 8.39 -7.32
CA ASP A 70 5.61 9.40 -7.32
C ASP A 70 4.33 8.90 -8.02
N ALA A 71 3.15 9.19 -7.45
CA ALA A 71 1.88 8.77 -8.03
C ALA A 71 1.54 9.55 -9.32
N GLY A 72 1.97 10.81 -9.43
CA GLY A 72 1.83 11.62 -10.64
C GLY A 72 2.66 11.09 -11.81
N TRP A 73 3.83 10.51 -11.53
CA TRP A 73 4.63 9.78 -12.53
C TRP A 73 3.86 8.58 -13.09
N LEU A 74 3.21 7.76 -12.24
CA LEU A 74 2.38 6.63 -12.69
C LEU A 74 1.23 7.10 -13.60
N LEU A 75 0.61 8.23 -13.25
CA LEU A 75 -0.48 8.84 -14.00
C LEU A 75 -0.04 9.50 -15.32
N GLY A 76 1.27 9.69 -15.54
CA GLY A 76 1.79 10.45 -16.68
C GLY A 76 1.58 11.97 -16.56
N SER A 77 1.18 12.46 -15.39
CA SER A 77 0.95 13.89 -15.12
C SER A 77 2.17 14.59 -14.48
N GLY A 78 3.20 13.84 -14.09
CA GLY A 78 4.43 14.37 -13.54
C GLY A 78 5.48 14.64 -14.61
N SER A 79 5.95 15.88 -14.72
CA SER A 79 7.20 16.23 -15.40
C SER A 79 8.35 15.42 -14.79
N GLY A 80 9.15 14.79 -15.65
CA GLY A 80 10.12 13.75 -15.30
C GLY A 80 10.91 13.97 -14.01
N SER A 81 10.72 13.09 -13.05
CA SER A 81 11.75 12.75 -12.05
C SER A 81 11.79 11.23 -12.01
N THR A 82 12.76 10.68 -12.76
CA THR A 82 13.12 9.27 -12.68
C THR A 82 13.54 8.92 -11.24
N PRO A 83 13.41 7.65 -10.81
CA PRO A 83 13.92 7.25 -9.51
C PRO A 83 15.43 7.43 -9.49
N ASP A 84 15.90 8.25 -8.57
CA ASP A 84 17.31 8.45 -8.25
C ASP A 84 17.96 7.09 -7.91
N SER A 85 18.73 6.58 -8.86
CA SER A 85 19.65 5.47 -8.65
C SER A 85 20.98 6.03 -8.15
N GLY A 86 21.13 6.05 -6.82
CA GLY A 86 22.36 5.79 -6.07
C GLY A 86 23.68 6.47 -6.46
N HIS A 87 24.22 7.21 -5.49
CA HIS A 87 25.65 7.39 -5.18
C HIS A 87 26.56 8.05 -6.21
N GLY A 88 27.00 9.27 -5.87
CA GLY A 88 28.19 9.90 -6.45
C GLY A 88 28.74 10.96 -5.52
N SER A 89 29.74 10.60 -4.71
CA SER A 89 30.62 11.52 -3.99
C SER A 89 31.22 12.55 -4.94
N GLY A 90 31.23 13.81 -4.52
CA GLY A 90 31.90 14.91 -5.22
C GLY A 90 32.33 15.99 -4.23
N SER A 91 33.33 15.66 -3.41
CA SER A 91 34.14 16.66 -2.71
C SER A 91 35.09 17.32 -3.71
N GLY A 92 35.08 18.65 -3.77
CA GLY A 92 36.03 19.42 -4.57
C GLY A 92 35.88 20.92 -4.34
N ALA A 93 36.61 21.43 -3.35
CA ALA A 93 36.75 22.84 -3.03
C ALA A 93 37.48 23.62 -4.13
N GLY A 94 37.22 24.93 -4.22
CA GLY A 94 38.06 25.84 -5.00
C GLY A 94 37.54 27.29 -5.14
N ALA A 95 37.90 28.13 -4.17
CA ALA A 95 38.23 29.56 -4.29
C ALA A 95 37.16 30.63 -4.64
N SER A 96 36.93 31.53 -3.67
CA SER A 96 36.65 32.96 -3.89
C SER A 96 37.93 33.70 -4.33
N PRO A 97 37.87 34.92 -4.91
CA PRO A 97 37.54 36.17 -4.19
C PRO A 97 36.55 37.08 -4.96
N GLU A 98 35.60 37.71 -4.25
CA GLU A 98 35.61 39.15 -3.85
C GLU A 98 35.11 40.12 -4.93
N HIS A 99 33.86 40.58 -4.80
CA HIS A 99 33.45 41.99 -4.92
C HIS A 99 31.97 42.16 -4.49
N ALA A 100 31.74 42.97 -3.47
CA ALA A 100 30.45 43.58 -3.12
C ALA A 100 30.52 45.07 -3.53
N PRO A 101 29.41 45.80 -3.81
CA PRO A 101 28.30 45.98 -2.86
C PRO A 101 26.87 45.87 -3.42
N VAL A 102 25.94 45.60 -2.51
CA VAL A 102 24.45 45.61 -2.56
C VAL A 102 23.89 47.06 -2.57
N PRO A 103 22.55 47.33 -2.64
CA PRO A 103 21.36 46.48 -2.92
C PRO A 103 20.28 47.15 -3.85
N ASP A 104 19.25 46.40 -4.30
CA ASP A 104 17.83 46.77 -4.06
C ASP A 104 16.84 45.61 -4.32
N ALA A 105 15.78 45.61 -3.50
CA ALA A 105 14.42 45.13 -3.70
C ALA A 105 14.10 43.63 -3.97
N SER A 106 13.54 43.03 -2.92
CA SER A 106 12.30 42.22 -2.93
C SER A 106 12.35 40.81 -3.53
N ASP A 107 12.48 39.80 -2.66
CA ASP A 107 11.79 38.52 -2.86
C ASP A 107 11.19 38.01 -1.54
N ALA A 108 9.97 37.53 -1.62
CA ALA A 108 9.11 37.17 -0.49
C ALA A 108 9.50 35.80 0.09
N PRO A 109 9.27 35.55 1.39
CA PRO A 109 9.58 34.26 2.00
C PRO A 109 8.63 33.17 1.49
N GLY A 110 9.18 32.22 0.71
CA GLY A 110 8.50 30.98 0.36
C GLY A 110 8.21 30.14 1.62
N THR A 111 6.93 29.86 1.86
CA THR A 111 6.48 28.94 2.91
C THR A 111 7.07 27.54 2.69
N PRO A 112 7.76 26.93 3.67
CA PRO A 112 8.23 25.55 3.55
C PRO A 112 7.06 24.57 3.64
N VAL A 113 6.83 23.80 2.59
CA VAL A 113 5.91 22.65 2.59
C VAL A 113 6.46 21.61 3.57
N PRO A 114 5.69 21.09 4.56
CA PRO A 114 6.22 20.16 5.54
C PRO A 114 6.53 18.82 4.87
N ARG A 115 7.82 18.51 4.71
CA ARG A 115 8.29 17.17 4.37
C ARG A 115 8.00 16.26 5.56
N VAL A 116 6.90 15.51 5.49
CA VAL A 116 6.61 14.43 6.43
C VAL A 116 7.80 13.48 6.45
N ARG A 117 8.48 13.39 7.59
CA ARG A 117 9.58 12.45 7.80
C ARG A 117 9.02 11.04 7.65
N ARG A 118 9.45 10.33 6.60
CA ARG A 118 9.24 8.89 6.45
C ARG A 118 10.04 8.16 7.53
N THR A 119 9.45 7.95 8.70
CA THR A 119 9.89 6.90 9.61
C THR A 119 9.70 5.56 8.89
N ALA A 120 10.80 4.82 8.69
CA ALA A 120 10.76 3.52 8.05
C ALA A 120 9.99 2.54 8.93
N ALA A 121 8.78 2.19 8.51
CA ALA A 121 7.91 1.27 9.23
C ALA A 121 8.28 -0.21 8.96
N PRO A 122 7.98 -1.12 9.90
CA PRO A 122 8.43 -2.51 9.86
C PRO A 122 7.65 -3.30 8.80
N GLY A 123 8.37 -3.93 7.86
CA GLY A 123 7.88 -5.02 7.02
C GLY A 123 6.50 -4.79 6.37
N GLY A 124 6.42 -3.81 5.47
CA GLY A 124 5.22 -3.49 4.70
C GLY A 124 5.08 -1.98 4.52
N GLY A 125 4.75 -1.52 3.32
CA GLY A 125 4.54 -0.08 3.09
C GLY A 125 3.39 0.48 3.94
N ARG A 126 3.23 1.80 3.92
CA ARG A 126 2.15 2.53 4.62
C ARG A 126 0.75 1.90 4.49
N PRO A 127 0.33 1.39 3.31
CA PRO A 127 -0.98 0.75 3.18
C PRO A 127 -1.16 -0.49 4.07
N LEU A 128 -0.10 -1.27 4.28
CA LEU A 128 -0.17 -2.49 5.09
C LEU A 128 -0.27 -2.15 6.58
N GLN A 129 0.42 -1.10 7.04
CA GLN A 129 0.28 -0.59 8.41
C GLN A 129 -1.17 -0.19 8.70
N ILE A 130 -1.79 0.57 7.80
CA ILE A 130 -3.20 1.02 7.93
C ILE A 130 -4.13 -0.18 8.08
N VAL A 131 -3.94 -1.22 7.27
CA VAL A 131 -4.78 -2.42 7.32
C VAL A 131 -4.58 -3.23 8.60
N ARG A 132 -3.34 -3.38 9.07
CA ARG A 132 -3.04 -4.07 10.34
C ARG A 132 -3.73 -3.37 11.53
N GLU A 133 -3.60 -2.05 11.64
CA GLU A 133 -4.27 -1.28 12.71
C GLU A 133 -5.79 -1.31 12.57
N THR A 134 -6.32 -1.28 11.35
CA THR A 134 -7.76 -1.43 11.09
C THR A 134 -8.27 -2.77 11.62
N VAL A 135 -7.57 -3.87 11.35
CA VAL A 135 -7.94 -5.21 11.85
C VAL A 135 -7.92 -5.24 13.37
N ARG A 136 -6.85 -4.72 13.99
CA ARG A 136 -6.70 -4.67 15.45
C ARG A 136 -7.86 -3.92 16.10
N LEU A 137 -8.14 -2.70 15.65
CA LEU A 137 -9.20 -1.85 16.20
C LEU A 137 -10.59 -2.47 16.03
N ILE A 138 -10.86 -3.08 14.86
CA ILE A 138 -12.15 -3.77 14.61
C ILE A 138 -12.30 -4.98 15.53
N ALA A 139 -11.24 -5.74 15.78
CA ALA A 139 -11.27 -6.91 16.66
C ALA A 139 -11.52 -6.51 18.12
N GLU A 140 -10.95 -5.38 18.57
CA GLU A 140 -11.09 -4.89 19.95
C GLU A 140 -12.44 -4.21 20.21
N HIS A 141 -12.94 -3.43 19.25
CA HIS A 141 -14.08 -2.50 19.49
C HIS A 141 -15.31 -2.80 18.62
N GLY A 142 -15.19 -3.73 17.66
CA GLY A 142 -16.22 -4.01 16.68
C GLY A 142 -16.25 -2.99 15.54
N PHE A 143 -16.65 -3.45 14.34
CA PHE A 143 -16.58 -2.63 13.13
C PHE A 143 -17.34 -1.30 13.28
N HIS A 144 -18.54 -1.31 13.86
CA HIS A 144 -19.40 -0.12 13.95
C HIS A 144 -18.82 1.02 14.81
N ALA A 145 -18.06 0.68 15.86
CA ALA A 145 -17.49 1.66 16.77
C ALA A 145 -16.23 2.35 16.22
N VAL A 146 -15.48 1.68 15.33
CA VAL A 146 -14.22 2.20 14.79
C VAL A 146 -14.47 3.27 13.72
N ARG A 147 -13.85 4.44 13.90
CA ARG A 147 -13.85 5.57 12.95
C ARG A 147 -12.51 5.63 12.20
N VAL A 148 -12.53 6.28 11.04
CA VAL A 148 -11.31 6.52 10.24
C VAL A 148 -10.30 7.39 11.01
N SER A 149 -10.78 8.29 11.88
CA SER A 149 -9.93 9.09 12.77
C SER A 149 -9.12 8.22 13.73
N ASP A 150 -9.74 7.19 14.30
CA ASP A 150 -9.12 6.33 15.31
C ASP A 150 -8.01 5.48 14.66
N ILE A 151 -8.24 5.04 13.42
CA ILE A 151 -7.23 4.36 12.60
C ILE A 151 -6.08 5.32 12.25
N ALA A 152 -6.40 6.56 11.89
CA ALA A 152 -5.38 7.57 11.57
C ALA A 152 -4.49 7.87 12.79
N GLU A 153 -5.09 8.01 13.97
CA GLU A 153 -4.39 8.18 15.24
C GLU A 153 -3.49 6.99 15.55
N ALA A 154 -4.01 5.76 15.47
CA ALA A 154 -3.23 4.53 15.69
C ALA A 154 -2.07 4.36 14.69
N CYS A 155 -2.21 4.93 13.49
CA CYS A 155 -1.17 4.93 12.46
C CYS A 155 -0.27 6.17 12.51
N GLU A 156 -0.39 7.01 13.53
CA GLU A 156 0.35 8.28 13.69
C GLU A 156 0.26 9.18 12.44
N THR A 157 -0.96 9.37 11.92
CA THR A 157 -1.17 10.12 10.69
C THR A 157 -2.48 10.90 10.64
N SER A 158 -2.71 11.60 9.52
CA SER A 158 -3.96 12.30 9.25
C SER A 158 -4.99 11.42 8.55
N THR A 159 -6.26 11.70 8.80
CA THR A 159 -7.40 11.12 8.08
C THR A 159 -7.28 11.31 6.56
N ALA A 160 -6.71 12.43 6.11
CA ALA A 160 -6.45 12.68 4.69
C ALA A 160 -5.45 11.68 4.09
N ALA A 161 -4.39 11.31 4.82
CA ALA A 161 -3.45 10.29 4.39
C ALA A 161 -4.09 8.89 4.34
N ILE A 162 -5.03 8.58 5.23
CA ILE A 162 -5.82 7.34 5.13
C ILE A 162 -6.67 7.36 3.85
N HIS A 163 -7.42 8.45 3.61
CA HIS A 163 -8.28 8.59 2.44
C HIS A 163 -7.52 8.56 1.11
N TYR A 164 -6.26 8.97 1.11
CA TYR A 164 -5.38 8.86 -0.05
C TYR A 164 -5.18 7.39 -0.49
N HIS A 165 -5.07 6.46 0.45
CA HIS A 165 -4.91 5.03 0.14
C HIS A 165 -6.24 4.26 0.07
N PHE A 166 -7.19 4.62 0.94
CA PHE A 166 -8.46 3.95 1.10
C PHE A 166 -9.59 4.99 1.10
N PRO A 167 -10.31 5.15 -0.03
CA PRO A 167 -11.29 6.23 -0.20
C PRO A 167 -12.36 6.28 0.89
N GLY A 168 -12.71 5.14 1.47
CA GLY A 168 -13.72 5.05 2.50
C GLY A 168 -13.56 3.85 3.43
N ARG A 169 -14.50 3.79 4.38
CA ARG A 169 -14.56 2.77 5.42
C ARG A 169 -14.91 1.38 4.89
N ALA A 170 -15.70 1.30 3.82
CA ALA A 170 -16.03 0.03 3.17
C ALA A 170 -14.78 -0.59 2.52
N GLU A 171 -13.96 0.22 1.88
CA GLU A 171 -12.71 -0.20 1.24
C GLU A 171 -11.66 -0.63 2.29
N LEU A 172 -11.61 0.07 3.43
CA LEU A 172 -10.80 -0.35 4.58
C LEU A 172 -11.26 -1.72 5.12
N LEU A 173 -12.57 -1.93 5.28
CA LEU A 173 -13.10 -3.22 5.72
C LEU A 173 -12.80 -4.33 4.71
N GLU A 174 -13.02 -4.08 3.42
CA GLU A 174 -12.71 -5.04 2.36
C GLU A 174 -11.22 -5.40 2.36
N ALA A 175 -10.34 -4.41 2.53
CA ALA A 175 -8.90 -4.61 2.64
C ALA A 175 -8.51 -5.42 3.89
N ALA A 176 -9.10 -5.11 5.04
CA ALA A 176 -8.90 -5.82 6.31
C ALA A 176 -9.33 -7.28 6.22
N VAL A 177 -10.55 -7.56 5.74
CA VAL A 177 -11.08 -8.92 5.59
C VAL A 177 -10.20 -9.73 4.63
N ARG A 178 -9.82 -9.15 3.49
CA ARG A 178 -8.94 -9.82 2.52
C ARG A 178 -7.59 -10.15 3.14
N TRP A 179 -6.97 -9.19 3.83
CA TRP A 179 -5.69 -9.42 4.46
C TRP A 179 -5.77 -10.55 5.50
N CYS A 180 -6.81 -10.59 6.33
CA CYS A 180 -7.04 -11.70 7.26
C CYS A 180 -7.16 -13.06 6.54
N MET A 181 -7.89 -13.13 5.42
CA MET A 181 -8.02 -14.36 4.63
C MET A 181 -6.68 -14.79 3.99
N ASP A 182 -5.90 -13.85 3.48
CA ASP A 182 -4.59 -14.11 2.87
C ASP A 182 -3.57 -14.61 3.90
N GLU A 183 -3.57 -14.03 5.10
CA GLU A 183 -2.74 -14.45 6.24
C GLU A 183 -3.16 -15.82 6.77
N ASP A 184 -4.47 -16.08 6.90
CA ASP A 184 -4.97 -17.40 7.30
C ASP A 184 -4.58 -18.48 6.27
N THR A 185 -4.73 -18.18 4.98
CA THR A 185 -4.30 -19.07 3.90
C THR A 185 -2.80 -19.33 3.94
N ALA A 186 -1.98 -18.30 4.13
CA ALA A 186 -0.53 -18.43 4.22
C ALA A 186 -0.11 -19.27 5.44
N ARG A 187 -0.74 -19.04 6.59
CA ARG A 187 -0.52 -19.81 7.82
C ARG A 187 -0.88 -21.28 7.64
N ARG A 188 -1.99 -21.58 6.96
CA ARG A 188 -2.41 -22.95 6.63
C ARG A 188 -1.41 -23.63 5.70
N ALA A 189 -0.98 -22.94 4.65
CA ALA A 189 0.01 -23.47 3.71
C ALA A 189 1.36 -23.77 4.38
N ALA A 190 1.81 -22.91 5.30
CA ALA A 190 3.04 -23.15 6.07
C ALA A 190 2.94 -24.39 6.96
N ARG A 191 1.83 -24.54 7.70
CA ARG A 191 1.58 -25.74 8.54
C ARG A 191 1.57 -27.04 7.72
N ILE A 192 0.96 -27.01 6.55
CA ILE A 192 0.94 -28.12 5.60
C ILE A 192 2.35 -28.44 5.09
N ALA A 193 3.15 -27.43 4.75
CA ALA A 193 4.53 -27.63 4.28
C ALA A 193 5.45 -28.20 5.38
N GLU A 194 5.14 -27.95 6.65
CA GLU A 194 5.80 -28.54 7.81
C GLU A 194 5.32 -29.97 8.13
N ALA A 195 4.29 -30.49 7.46
CA ALA A 195 3.81 -31.83 7.68
C ALA A 195 4.83 -32.87 7.20
N GLY A 196 5.26 -33.76 8.11
CA GLY A 196 6.25 -34.80 7.83
C GLY A 196 5.76 -35.94 6.94
N SER A 197 4.45 -36.01 6.64
CA SER A 197 3.84 -37.01 5.78
C SER A 197 2.50 -36.53 5.20
N ALA A 198 2.06 -37.15 4.09
CA ALA A 198 0.73 -36.89 3.51
C ALA A 198 -0.43 -37.22 4.47
N ALA A 199 -0.23 -38.17 5.40
CA ALA A 199 -1.20 -38.49 6.44
C ALA A 199 -1.31 -37.37 7.49
N ASP A 200 -0.20 -36.71 7.82
CA ASP A 200 -0.18 -35.57 8.74
C ASP A 200 -0.77 -34.32 8.09
N GLU A 201 -0.48 -34.08 6.81
CA GLU A 201 -1.11 -33.02 6.02
C GLU A 201 -2.64 -33.19 5.98
N MET A 202 -3.11 -34.40 5.66
CA MET A 202 -4.55 -34.70 5.64
C MET A 202 -5.19 -34.55 7.02
N ARG A 203 -4.51 -34.97 8.10
CA ARG A 203 -4.98 -34.78 9.48
C ARG A 203 -5.12 -33.29 9.81
N GLN A 204 -4.12 -32.47 9.49
CA GLN A 204 -4.14 -31.03 9.75
C GLN A 204 -5.25 -30.32 8.96
N LEU A 205 -5.48 -30.70 7.69
CA LEU A 205 -6.57 -30.15 6.88
C LEU A 205 -7.95 -30.51 7.45
N ILE A 206 -8.11 -31.74 7.96
CA ILE A 206 -9.36 -32.18 8.59
C ILE A 206 -9.62 -31.38 9.87
N GLU A 207 -8.64 -31.24 10.76
CA GLU A 207 -8.80 -30.47 12.01
C GLU A 207 -9.18 -29.00 11.75
N LEU A 208 -8.63 -28.44 10.68
CA LEU A 208 -8.84 -27.07 10.27
C LEU A 208 -10.25 -26.81 9.70
N GLN A 209 -10.84 -27.80 9.03
CA GLN A 209 -12.19 -27.71 8.45
C GLN A 209 -13.26 -28.29 9.37
N THR A 210 -12.89 -28.92 10.48
CA THR A 210 -13.83 -29.57 11.38
C THR A 210 -14.08 -28.69 12.60
N PRO A 211 -15.32 -28.23 12.85
CA PRO A 211 -15.63 -27.43 14.02
C PRO A 211 -15.63 -28.29 15.29
N HIS A 212 -14.48 -28.35 15.98
CA HIS A 212 -14.31 -29.15 17.19
C HIS A 212 -14.98 -28.52 18.43
N THR A 213 -15.15 -27.20 18.44
CA THR A 213 -15.81 -26.48 19.54
C THR A 213 -17.26 -26.11 19.25
N ALA A 214 -18.05 -25.92 20.31
CA ALA A 214 -19.43 -25.45 20.20
C ALA A 214 -19.53 -24.06 19.54
N GLN A 215 -18.50 -23.23 19.71
CA GLN A 215 -18.42 -21.91 19.08
C GLN A 215 -18.18 -22.00 17.58
N GLN A 216 -17.26 -22.85 17.14
CA GLN A 216 -17.01 -23.08 15.71
C GLN A 216 -18.24 -23.68 15.02
N ARG A 217 -18.97 -24.60 15.67
CA ARG A 217 -20.22 -25.15 15.12
C ARG A 217 -21.28 -24.07 14.89
N ARG A 218 -21.41 -23.10 15.80
CA ARG A 218 -22.33 -21.97 15.61
C ARG A 218 -21.92 -21.06 14.45
N GLN A 219 -20.61 -20.87 14.23
CA GLN A 219 -20.10 -20.06 13.12
C GLN A 219 -20.31 -20.70 11.73
N TRP A 220 -20.43 -22.03 11.68
CA TRP A 220 -20.69 -22.78 10.44
C TRP A 220 -22.18 -22.88 10.07
N LEU A 221 -23.08 -22.56 10.99
CA LEU A 221 -24.54 -22.63 10.81
C LEU A 221 -25.16 -21.27 10.41
N VAL A 222 -24.34 -20.24 10.29
CA VAL A 222 -24.71 -18.89 9.84
C VAL A 222 -24.21 -18.72 8.42
#